data_AF-A0A3A5VB52-F1
#
_entry.id   AF-A0A3A5VB52-F1
#
_cell.length_a   1.000
_cell.length_b   1.000
_cell.length_c   1.000
_cell.angle_alpha   90.00
_cell.angle_beta   90.00
_cell.angle_gamma   90.00
#
_symmetry.space_group_name_H-M   'P 1'
#
loop_
_entity.id
_entity.type
_entity.pdbx_description
1 polymer ?
#
loop_
_entity_poly.entity_id
_entity_poly.type
_entity_poly.pdbx_seq_one_letter_code
_entity_poly.pdbx_strand_id
1 'polypeptide(L)'
;MDENEKTISRALLLDVESEYSREFVIEQAKQAKQENWHYIYLLSQLVSREVSILVDSNDNYWVDWGTIGSVELSPPVGAVLPFKLWVHTHPSNTAYWSITDRNSLEIAKGILEKAMVLGENGSLTTMLHSAKSLDTGMMNSDMQWTEQEVIPWPSIYVGKYQRVYDTFELPKFTL
;
A
#
# COMPACT_ATOMS: atom_id res chain seq x y z
N MET A 1 -18.90 -33.43 0.17
CA MET A 1 -17.84 -32.41 0.16
C MET A 1 -18.59 -31.12 0.46
N ASP A 2 -18.47 -30.61 1.68
CA ASP A 2 -19.38 -29.61 2.26
C ASP A 2 -19.11 -28.22 1.66
N GLU A 3 -20.15 -27.56 1.16
CA GLU A 3 -20.17 -26.23 0.53
C GLU A 3 -20.01 -25.10 1.58
N ASN A 4 -19.15 -25.30 2.57
CA ASN A 4 -18.86 -24.33 3.61
C ASN A 4 -17.70 -23.40 3.18
N GLU A 5 -17.74 -22.89 1.95
CA GLU A 5 -16.94 -21.72 1.56
C GLU A 5 -17.50 -20.53 2.35
N LYS A 6 -16.86 -20.24 3.49
CA LYS A 6 -17.20 -19.15 4.41
C LYS A 6 -17.30 -17.83 3.64
N THR A 7 -18.52 -17.43 3.32
CA THR A 7 -18.84 -16.04 2.99
C THR A 7 -18.45 -15.19 4.20
N ILE A 8 -17.41 -14.38 4.07
CA ILE A 8 -17.05 -13.42 5.11
C ILE A 8 -18.01 -12.26 4.97
N SER A 9 -18.91 -12.12 5.95
CA SER A 9 -19.84 -11.00 5.96
C SER A 9 -19.07 -9.68 5.92
N ARG A 10 -19.61 -8.67 5.21
CA ARG A 10 -19.12 -7.28 5.20
C ARG A 10 -18.79 -6.75 6.60
N ALA A 11 -19.47 -7.26 7.63
CA ALA A 11 -19.24 -6.93 9.04
C ALA A 11 -17.87 -7.38 9.58
N LEU A 12 -17.30 -8.50 9.09
CA LEU A 12 -15.97 -8.97 9.54
C LEU A 12 -14.83 -8.13 8.96
N LEU A 13 -14.99 -7.59 7.75
CA LEU A 13 -14.02 -6.69 7.10
C LEU A 13 -14.08 -5.26 7.64
N LEU A 14 -15.14 -4.88 8.36
CA LEU A 14 -15.19 -3.59 9.05
C LEU A 14 -14.28 -3.56 10.28
N ASP A 15 -13.94 -4.71 10.85
CA ASP A 15 -12.87 -4.81 11.85
C ASP A 15 -11.52 -4.90 11.12
N VAL A 16 -11.12 -3.76 10.57
CA VAL A 16 -9.86 -3.60 9.84
C VAL A 16 -8.64 -3.87 10.73
N GLU A 17 -8.78 -3.70 12.05
CA GLU A 17 -7.73 -3.91 13.04
C GLU A 17 -7.56 -5.38 13.45
N SER A 18 -8.43 -6.28 13.00
CA SER A 18 -8.28 -7.70 13.27
C SER A 18 -7.04 -8.28 12.57
N GLU A 19 -6.41 -9.28 13.18
CA GLU A 19 -5.29 -10.02 12.58
C GLU A 19 -5.68 -10.60 11.21
N TYR A 20 -6.90 -11.13 11.10
CA TYR A 20 -7.45 -11.63 9.85
C TYR A 20 -7.45 -10.57 8.72
N SER A 21 -7.94 -9.36 9.00
CA SER A 21 -7.98 -8.27 8.02
C SER A 21 -6.57 -7.88 7.57
N ARG A 22 -5.61 -7.80 8.50
CA ARG A 22 -4.21 -7.49 8.19
C ARG A 22 -3.57 -8.59 7.34
N GLU A 23 -3.71 -9.86 7.73
CA GLU A 23 -3.21 -11.01 6.96
C GLU A 23 -3.80 -11.04 5.56
N PHE A 24 -5.10 -10.77 5.42
CA PHE A 24 -5.74 -10.71 4.12
C PHE A 24 -5.11 -9.64 3.21
N VAL A 25 -4.91 -8.41 3.71
CA VAL A 25 -4.22 -7.36 2.95
C VAL A 25 -2.80 -7.78 2.59
N ILE A 26 -2.06 -8.40 3.51
CA ILE A 26 -0.71 -8.91 3.26
C ILE A 26 -0.71 -9.89 2.09
N GLU A 27 -1.64 -10.85 2.05
CA GLU A 27 -1.70 -11.83 0.96
C GLU A 27 -2.02 -11.18 -0.39
N GLN A 28 -2.86 -10.14 -0.41
CA GLN A 28 -3.11 -9.37 -1.64
C GLN A 28 -1.89 -8.56 -2.08
N ALA A 29 -1.15 -7.99 -1.12
CA ALA A 29 0.05 -7.20 -1.34
C ALA A 29 1.24 -8.05 -1.85
N LYS A 30 1.43 -9.26 -1.31
CA LYS A 30 2.45 -10.22 -1.79
C LYS A 30 2.24 -10.62 -3.25
N GLN A 31 0.98 -10.70 -3.68
CA GLN A 31 0.62 -11.01 -5.06
C GLN A 31 0.65 -9.76 -5.96
N ALA A 32 1.07 -8.60 -5.44
CA ALA A 32 0.69 -7.35 -6.05
C ALA A 32 1.41 -7.04 -7.36
N LYS A 33 0.61 -7.04 -8.43
CA LYS A 33 0.84 -6.32 -9.70
C LYS A 33 -0.14 -5.14 -9.78
N GLN A 34 -0.12 -4.35 -10.85
CA GLN A 34 -1.04 -3.20 -11.00
C GLN A 34 -2.50 -3.52 -10.62
N GLU A 35 -3.01 -4.71 -10.97
CA GLU A 35 -4.37 -5.15 -10.62
C GLU A 35 -4.61 -5.27 -9.11
N ASN A 36 -3.66 -5.82 -8.37
CA ASN A 36 -3.80 -6.06 -6.93
C ASN A 36 -3.62 -4.78 -6.11
N TRP A 37 -2.84 -3.81 -6.60
CA TRP A 37 -2.80 -2.49 -6.00
C TRP A 37 -4.16 -1.77 -6.13
N HIS A 38 -4.82 -1.90 -7.28
CA HIS A 38 -6.18 -1.42 -7.42
C HIS A 38 -7.13 -2.12 -6.43
N TYR A 39 -6.99 -3.45 -6.23
CA TYR A 39 -7.77 -4.17 -5.22
C TYR A 39 -7.59 -3.60 -3.81
N ILE A 40 -6.34 -3.37 -3.39
CA ILE A 40 -6.03 -2.75 -2.09
C ILE A 40 -6.66 -1.37 -1.96
N TYR A 41 -6.59 -0.55 -3.01
CA TYR A 41 -7.31 0.73 -3.04
C TYR A 41 -8.83 0.55 -2.83
N LEU A 42 -9.46 -0.40 -3.52
CA LEU A 42 -10.90 -0.67 -3.38
C LEU A 42 -11.27 -1.16 -1.98
N LEU A 43 -10.43 -1.98 -1.35
CA LEU A 43 -10.60 -2.36 0.06
C LEU A 43 -10.63 -1.12 0.94
N SER A 44 -9.65 -0.24 0.79
CA SER A 44 -9.53 0.99 1.56
C SER A 44 -10.75 1.91 1.38
N GLN A 45 -11.27 2.00 0.14
CA GLN A 45 -12.47 2.76 -0.19
C GLN A 45 -13.71 2.18 0.49
N LEU A 46 -13.89 0.85 0.42
CA LEU A 46 -15.02 0.15 1.01
C LEU A 46 -15.12 0.36 2.53
N VAL A 47 -13.98 0.29 3.23
CA VAL A 47 -13.93 0.47 4.69
C VAL A 47 -13.76 1.92 5.11
N SER A 48 -13.56 2.84 4.16
CA SER A 48 -13.31 4.26 4.42
C SER A 48 -12.15 4.48 5.41
N ARG A 49 -11.05 3.78 5.17
CA ARG A 49 -9.81 3.84 5.95
C ARG A 49 -8.62 3.87 5.01
N GLU A 50 -7.56 4.56 5.40
CA GLU A 50 -6.28 4.47 4.71
C GLU A 50 -5.60 3.19 5.14
N VAL A 51 -5.01 2.46 4.20
CA VAL A 51 -4.14 1.32 4.52
C VAL A 51 -2.71 1.73 4.27
N SER A 52 -1.81 1.41 5.20
CA SER A 52 -0.36 1.60 5.10
C SER A 52 0.29 0.24 5.03
N ILE A 53 1.15 0.02 4.04
CA ILE A 53 1.86 -1.25 3.83
C ILE A 53 3.34 -0.92 3.73
N LEU A 54 4.15 -1.49 4.63
CA LEU A 54 5.60 -1.39 4.60
C LEU A 54 6.20 -2.76 4.29
N VAL A 55 7.11 -2.81 3.32
CA VAL A 55 7.90 -3.98 2.97
C VAL A 55 9.33 -3.76 3.41
N ASP A 56 9.80 -4.62 4.31
CA ASP A 56 11.14 -4.50 4.89
C ASP A 56 12.22 -5.22 4.07
N SER A 57 13.49 -5.14 4.50
CA SER A 57 14.60 -5.75 3.77
C SER A 57 14.51 -7.28 3.65
N ASN A 58 13.77 -7.93 4.54
CA ASN A 58 13.56 -9.38 4.58
C ASN A 58 12.28 -9.84 3.84
N ASP A 59 11.64 -8.92 3.10
CA ASP A 59 10.36 -9.17 2.41
C ASP A 59 9.19 -9.46 3.37
N ASN A 60 9.29 -9.01 4.64
CA ASN A 60 8.13 -9.00 5.52
C ASN A 60 7.22 -7.83 5.19
N TYR A 61 5.91 -8.07 5.26
CA TYR A 61 4.87 -7.07 5.04
C TYR A 61 4.27 -6.67 6.38
N TRP A 62 4.18 -5.36 6.57
CA TRP A 62 3.63 -4.76 7.78
C TRP A 62 2.45 -3.88 7.37
N VAL A 63 1.27 -4.15 7.94
CA VAL A 63 0.03 -3.47 7.58
C VAL A 63 -0.51 -2.69 8.77
N ASP A 64 -0.83 -1.43 8.53
CA ASP A 64 -1.52 -0.56 9.48
C ASP A 64 -2.72 0.12 8.82
N TRP A 65 -3.71 0.48 9.63
CA TRP A 65 -4.91 1.18 9.16
C TRP A 65 -5.03 2.54 9.83
N GLY A 66 -5.09 3.58 9.00
CA GLY A 66 -5.20 4.96 9.45
C GLY A 66 -6.57 5.58 9.19
N THR A 67 -6.81 6.69 9.88
CA THR A 67 -7.80 7.67 9.47
C THR A 67 -7.28 8.52 8.33
N ILE A 68 -8.18 9.00 7.47
CA ILE A 68 -7.86 9.79 6.27
C ILE A 68 -6.92 10.96 6.61
N GLY A 69 -5.81 11.08 5.87
CA GLY A 69 -4.81 12.14 5.98
C GLY A 69 -3.86 12.02 7.18
N SER A 70 -3.84 10.87 7.86
CA SER A 70 -3.09 10.68 9.11
C SER A 70 -2.02 9.58 9.03
N VAL A 71 -1.91 8.87 7.90
CA VAL A 71 -0.94 7.78 7.76
C VAL A 71 0.47 8.34 7.59
N GLU A 72 1.29 8.14 8.63
CA GLU A 72 2.72 8.36 8.59
C GLU A 72 3.46 7.04 8.30
N LEU A 73 4.68 7.14 7.78
CA LEU A 73 5.59 6.00 7.78
C LEU A 73 5.96 5.68 9.24
N SER A 74 5.29 4.70 9.83
CA SER A 74 5.52 4.23 11.20
C SER A 74 5.98 2.78 11.19
N PRO A 75 7.28 2.50 11.04
CA PRO A 75 7.79 1.13 11.03
C PRO A 75 7.51 0.45 12.38
N PRO A 76 6.92 -0.76 12.38
CA PRO A 76 6.68 -1.49 13.61
C PRO A 76 8.00 -2.02 14.21
N VAL A 77 7.96 -2.27 15.52
CA VAL A 77 9.07 -2.90 16.23
C VAL A 77 9.39 -4.26 15.59
N GLY A 78 10.64 -4.43 15.15
CA GLY A 78 11.12 -5.65 14.50
C GLY A 78 11.24 -5.57 12.97
N ALA A 79 10.74 -4.51 12.33
CA ALA A 79 10.97 -4.28 10.91
C ALA A 79 12.47 -4.03 10.61
N VAL A 80 12.95 -4.55 9.47
CA VAL A 80 14.38 -4.54 9.13
C VAL A 80 14.71 -3.52 8.03
N LEU A 81 15.69 -2.67 8.32
CA LEU A 81 16.18 -1.64 7.39
C LEU A 81 17.19 -2.19 6.36
N PRO A 82 17.30 -1.58 5.17
CA PRO A 82 16.42 -0.54 4.63
C PRO A 82 15.07 -1.11 4.16
N PHE A 83 14.03 -0.29 4.17
CA PHE A 83 12.72 -0.64 3.65
C PHE A 83 12.70 -0.58 2.12
N LYS A 84 12.15 -1.63 1.50
CA LYS A 84 12.06 -1.78 0.05
C LYS A 84 10.91 -0.96 -0.54
N LEU A 85 9.78 -0.91 0.15
CA LEU A 85 8.56 -0.29 -0.36
C LEU A 85 7.66 0.19 0.77
N TRP A 86 7.15 1.40 0.64
CA TRP A 86 6.02 1.90 1.42
C TRP A 86 4.84 2.18 0.48
N VAL A 87 3.65 1.69 0.81
CA VAL A 87 2.43 1.95 0.05
C VAL A 87 1.36 2.49 0.98
N HIS A 88 0.64 3.53 0.57
CA HIS A 88 -0.57 3.95 1.27
C HIS A 88 -1.72 4.31 0.32
N THR A 89 -2.93 4.36 0.83
CA THR A 89 -4.14 4.70 0.04
C THR A 89 -4.75 6.02 0.45
N HIS A 90 -5.41 6.68 -0.51
CA HIS A 90 -6.35 7.77 -0.29
C HIS A 90 -7.76 7.33 -0.76
N PRO A 91 -8.59 6.74 0.13
CA PRO A 91 -9.82 6.02 -0.24
C PRO A 91 -10.93 6.85 -0.91
N SER A 92 -10.79 8.16 -1.02
CA SER A 92 -11.76 9.06 -1.66
C SER A 92 -11.11 10.29 -2.30
N ASN A 93 -9.80 10.23 -2.59
CA ASN A 93 -9.09 11.30 -3.29
C ASN A 93 -8.22 10.70 -4.39
N THR A 94 -7.73 11.56 -5.27
CA THR A 94 -6.70 11.20 -6.24
C THR A 94 -5.40 10.79 -5.54
N ALA A 95 -4.52 10.10 -6.28
CA ALA A 95 -3.17 9.82 -5.86
C ALA A 95 -2.36 11.12 -5.90
N TYR A 96 -1.92 11.58 -4.73
CA TYR A 96 -1.04 12.73 -4.57
C TYR A 96 -0.21 12.55 -3.30
N TRP A 97 0.96 13.18 -3.22
CA TRP A 97 1.71 13.24 -1.97
C TRP A 97 1.12 14.34 -1.09
N SER A 98 0.63 14.02 0.10
CA SER A 98 0.18 14.98 1.10
C SER A 98 1.38 15.70 1.76
N ILE A 99 1.13 16.68 2.64
CA ILE A 99 2.22 17.29 3.42
C ILE A 99 2.84 16.25 4.37
N THR A 100 2.00 15.45 5.01
CA THR A 100 2.41 14.32 5.89
C THR A 100 3.26 13.31 5.14
N ASP A 101 2.88 12.98 3.90
CA ASP A 101 3.63 12.02 3.08
C ASP A 101 5.01 12.58 2.73
N ARG A 102 5.08 13.84 2.28
CA ARG A 102 6.35 14.49 1.95
C ARG A 102 7.28 14.55 3.16
N ASN A 103 6.76 14.88 4.33
CA ASN A 103 7.55 14.89 5.57
C ASN A 103 8.07 13.49 5.90
N SER A 104 7.22 12.45 5.77
CA SER A 104 7.62 11.06 5.98
C SER A 104 8.71 10.63 5.00
N LEU A 105 8.56 10.97 3.72
CA LEU A 105 9.54 10.68 2.67
C LEU A 105 10.88 11.37 2.90
N GLU A 106 10.88 12.63 3.35
CA GLU A 106 12.11 13.36 3.68
C GLU A 106 12.86 12.73 4.86
N ILE A 107 12.13 12.34 5.91
CA ILE A 107 12.72 11.63 7.07
C ILE A 107 13.24 10.25 6.67
N ALA A 108 12.56 9.58 5.73
CA ALA A 108 12.89 8.23 5.29
C ALA A 108 14.05 8.15 4.28
N LYS A 109 14.68 9.28 3.91
CA LYS A 109 15.86 9.28 3.03
C LYS A 109 16.98 8.43 3.63
N GLY A 110 17.50 7.52 2.81
CA GLY A 110 18.55 6.58 3.21
C GLY A 110 18.05 5.30 3.88
N ILE A 111 16.75 5.22 4.22
CA ILE A 111 16.14 4.04 4.84
C ILE A 111 14.93 3.49 4.07
N LEU A 112 14.43 4.19 3.05
CA LEU A 112 13.34 3.75 2.17
C LEU A 112 13.74 3.89 0.70
N GLU A 113 13.56 2.81 -0.08
CA GLU A 113 13.94 2.78 -1.49
C GLU A 113 12.84 3.31 -2.42
N LYS A 114 11.58 3.00 -2.12
CA LYS A 114 10.42 3.30 -2.97
C LYS A 114 9.19 3.59 -2.14
N ALA A 115 8.37 4.54 -2.60
CA ALA A 115 7.04 4.76 -2.06
C ALA A 115 5.98 4.82 -3.15
N MET A 116 4.74 4.48 -2.81
CA MET A 116 3.60 4.54 -3.72
C MET A 116 2.33 4.98 -2.98
N VAL A 117 1.58 5.91 -3.55
CA VAL A 117 0.25 6.30 -3.07
C VAL A 117 -0.82 5.87 -4.08
N LEU A 118 -1.90 5.26 -3.59
CA LEU A 118 -3.00 4.76 -4.40
C LEU A 118 -4.24 5.63 -4.17
N GLY A 119 -4.81 6.17 -5.24
CA GLY A 119 -6.03 6.99 -5.17
C GLY A 119 -7.02 6.62 -6.26
N GLU A 120 -8.12 7.36 -6.36
CA GLU A 120 -9.22 7.05 -7.29
C GLU A 120 -8.79 7.04 -8.76
N ASN A 121 -7.80 7.86 -9.11
CA ASN A 121 -7.33 8.05 -10.47
C ASN A 121 -6.14 7.16 -10.82
N GLY A 122 -5.63 6.34 -9.90
CA GLY A 122 -4.49 5.47 -10.18
C GLY A 122 -3.48 5.33 -9.03
N SER A 123 -2.27 4.94 -9.40
CA SER A 123 -1.11 4.86 -8.50
C SER A 123 -0.07 5.91 -8.87
N LEU A 124 0.52 6.55 -7.87
CA LEU A 124 1.63 7.49 -8.00
C LEU A 124 2.83 6.92 -7.25
N THR A 125 3.98 6.86 -7.90
CA THR A 125 5.19 6.23 -7.35
C THR A 125 6.33 7.24 -7.25
N THR A 126 7.17 7.09 -6.22
CA THR A 126 8.47 7.74 -6.16
C THR A 126 9.55 6.74 -5.77
N MET A 127 10.77 6.95 -6.26
CA MET A 127 11.95 6.14 -5.95
C MET A 127 13.06 7.04 -5.43
N LEU A 128 13.80 6.56 -4.43
CA LEU A 128 14.94 7.27 -3.90
C LEU A 128 16.13 7.06 -4.84
N HIS A 129 16.59 8.12 -5.49
CA HIS A 129 17.85 8.12 -6.20
C HIS A 129 18.96 8.65 -5.30
N SER A 130 20.02 7.87 -5.17
CA SER A 130 21.31 8.40 -4.74
C SER A 130 21.99 9.01 -5.95
N ALA A 131 22.23 10.33 -5.96
CA ALA A 131 23.18 10.85 -6.93
C ALA A 131 24.54 10.22 -6.59
N LYS A 132 25.23 9.64 -7.58
CA LYS A 132 26.59 9.14 -7.39
C LYS A 132 27.48 10.30 -6.92
N SER A 133 27.68 10.46 -5.62
CA SER A 133 28.72 11.33 -5.11
C SER A 133 30.05 10.61 -5.30
N LEU A 134 30.84 11.09 -6.25
CA LEU A 134 32.28 10.92 -6.18
C LEU A 134 32.74 11.72 -4.97
N ASP A 135 33.17 10.98 -3.95
CA ASP A 135 34.02 11.40 -2.85
C ASP A 135 33.39 12.23 -1.70
N THR A 136 33.88 11.91 -0.49
CA THR A 136 33.74 12.65 0.78
C THR A 136 32.38 12.69 1.53
N GLY A 137 32.19 11.70 2.42
CA GLY A 137 31.96 11.96 3.86
C GLY A 137 30.64 12.57 4.36
N MET A 138 29.67 12.91 3.50
CA MET A 138 28.34 13.40 3.94
C MET A 138 27.24 12.51 3.34
N MET A 139 26.67 11.60 4.14
CA MET A 139 25.85 10.50 3.64
C MET A 139 24.45 10.85 3.09
N ASN A 140 23.95 12.09 3.24
CA ASN A 140 22.53 12.38 2.98
C ASN A 140 22.23 13.59 2.06
N SER A 141 23.23 14.33 1.54
CA SER A 141 22.95 15.57 0.79
C SER A 141 22.39 15.35 -0.62
N ASP A 142 22.62 14.15 -1.18
CA ASP A 142 22.46 13.91 -2.61
C ASP A 142 21.31 12.94 -2.93
N MET A 143 20.51 12.58 -1.91
CA MET A 143 19.37 11.68 -2.06
C MET A 143 18.10 12.46 -2.43
N GLN A 144 17.53 12.16 -3.59
CA GLN A 144 16.36 12.84 -4.12
C GLN A 144 15.28 11.84 -4.54
N TRP A 145 14.03 12.18 -4.24
CA TRP A 145 12.85 11.43 -4.65
C TRP A 145 12.49 11.79 -6.10
N THR A 146 12.18 10.79 -6.93
CA THR A 146 11.70 11.06 -8.30
C THR A 146 10.29 11.64 -8.29
N GLU A 147 9.99 12.48 -9.27
CA GLU A 147 8.62 12.86 -9.61
C GLU A 147 8.14 11.98 -10.77
N GLN A 148 7.08 11.20 -10.56
CA GLN A 148 6.46 10.39 -11.61
C GLN A 148 5.02 10.87 -11.83
N GLU A 149 4.46 10.56 -13.00
CA GLU A 149 3.05 10.79 -13.28
C GLU A 149 2.18 9.70 -12.65
N VAL A 150 0.90 10.01 -12.43
CA VAL A 150 -0.07 9.02 -11.99
C VAL A 150 -0.29 8.00 -13.10
N ILE A 151 -0.14 6.72 -12.79
CA ILE A 151 -0.49 5.62 -13.68
C ILE A 151 -1.96 5.25 -13.42
N PRO A 152 -2.88 5.46 -14.38
CA PRO A 152 -4.30 5.24 -14.15
C PRO A 152 -4.65 3.77 -13.93
N TRP A 153 -5.71 3.53 -13.16
CA TRP A 153 -6.34 2.21 -13.15
C TRP A 153 -6.89 1.91 -14.54
N PRO A 154 -6.71 0.69 -15.07
CA PRO A 154 -7.21 0.44 -16.42
C PRO A 154 -8.75 0.34 -16.41
N SER A 155 -9.38 0.62 -17.56
CA SER A 155 -10.84 0.78 -17.67
C SER A 155 -11.62 -0.54 -17.69
N ILE A 156 -10.94 -1.68 -17.79
CA ILE A 156 -11.51 -3.02 -18.05
C ILE A 156 -12.02 -3.71 -16.77
N TYR A 157 -11.84 -3.09 -15.60
CA TYR A 157 -11.89 -3.79 -14.31
C TYR A 157 -13.24 -3.80 -13.60
N VAL A 158 -14.29 -3.24 -14.22
CA VAL A 158 -15.66 -3.26 -13.67
C VAL A 158 -16.06 -4.69 -13.34
N GLY A 159 -15.87 -5.69 -14.21
CA GLY A 159 -16.35 -7.07 -13.97
C GLY A 159 -15.60 -7.89 -12.90
N LYS A 160 -14.30 -7.66 -12.67
CA LYS A 160 -13.50 -8.45 -11.70
C LYS A 160 -13.71 -7.96 -10.26
N TYR A 161 -13.91 -6.65 -10.09
CA TYR A 161 -14.08 -6.03 -8.77
C TYR A 161 -15.52 -5.58 -8.47
N GLN A 162 -16.46 -5.69 -9.42
CA GLN A 162 -17.89 -5.66 -9.10
C GLN A 162 -18.22 -6.67 -7.98
N ARG A 163 -17.52 -7.83 -7.96
CA ARG A 163 -17.58 -8.77 -6.83
C ARG A 163 -17.23 -8.13 -5.49
N VAL A 164 -16.19 -7.31 -5.38
CA VAL A 164 -15.84 -6.60 -4.12
C VAL A 164 -17.02 -5.80 -3.58
N TYR A 165 -17.82 -5.20 -4.46
CA TYR A 165 -18.98 -4.39 -4.10
C TYR A 165 -20.27 -5.21 -3.91
N ASP A 166 -20.48 -6.28 -4.68
CA ASP A 166 -21.74 -7.04 -4.73
C ASP A 166 -21.74 -8.28 -3.80
N THR A 167 -20.60 -8.99 -3.68
CA THR A 167 -20.38 -10.13 -2.77
C THR A 167 -18.87 -10.32 -2.50
N PHE A 168 -18.42 -10.19 -1.25
CA PHE A 168 -17.04 -10.53 -0.86
C PHE A 168 -16.79 -12.04 -0.97
N GLU A 169 -16.65 -12.53 -2.20
CA GLU A 169 -16.07 -13.82 -2.47
C GLU A 169 -14.56 -13.64 -2.51
N LEU A 170 -13.88 -14.29 -1.56
CA LEU A 170 -12.42 -14.40 -1.57
C LEU A 170 -11.96 -14.92 -2.94
N PRO A 171 -10.81 -14.45 -3.46
CA PRO A 171 -10.19 -15.14 -4.59
C PRO A 171 -10.04 -16.62 -4.24
N LYS A 172 -10.58 -17.50 -5.09
CA LYS A 172 -10.39 -18.95 -4.95
C LYS A 172 -8.89 -19.23 -5.04
N PHE A 173 -8.26 -19.50 -3.90
CA PHE A 173 -6.88 -19.99 -3.87
C PHE A 173 -6.90 -21.42 -4.39
N THR A 174 -6.38 -21.64 -5.59
CA THR A 174 -6.02 -22.99 -6.02
C THR A 174 -4.73 -23.35 -5.29
N LEU A 175 -4.82 -24.29 -4.36
CA LEU A 175 -3.67 -24.95 -3.72
C LEU A 175 -2.81 -25.68 -4.76
#